data_AF-A0A538B1J8-F1
#
_entry.id   AF-A0A538B1J8-F1
#
_cell.length_a   1.000
_cell.length_b   1.000
_cell.length_c   1.000
_cell.angle_alpha   90.00
_cell.angle_beta   90.00
_cell.angle_gamma   90.00
#
_symmetry.space_group_name_H-M   'P 1'
#
loop_
_entity.id
_entity.type
_entity.pdbx_description
1 polymer ?
#
loop_
_entity_poly.entity_id
_entity_poly.type
_entity_poly.pdbx_seq_one_letter_code
_entity_poly.pdbx_strand_id
1 'polypeptide(L)' 'MTTDLPYTERRHQLEELKLAGPNWQTPAYHAGDGAALLQAARARSLPGVVAKRLDSAYQVGKRSAHWILVPA' A
#
# COMPACT_ATOMS: atom_id res chain seq x y z
N MET A 1 -7.87 -17.38 4.35
CA MET A 1 -6.91 -17.09 3.26
C MET A 1 -6.15 -15.82 3.61
N THR A 2 -5.02 -15.52 2.94
CA THR A 2 -4.30 -14.26 3.19
C THR A 2 -5.17 -13.02 2.97
N THR A 3 -6.21 -13.10 2.13
CA THR A 3 -7.19 -12.03 1.88
C THR A 3 -7.99 -11.60 3.11
N ASP A 4 -8.20 -12.50 4.07
CA ASP A 4 -9.02 -12.24 5.26
C ASP A 4 -8.22 -11.51 6.36
N LEU A 5 -6.90 -11.45 6.21
CA LEU A 5 -5.99 -10.82 7.16
C LEU A 5 -5.99 -9.29 7.02
N PRO A 6 -5.78 -8.55 8.12
CA PRO A 6 -5.52 -7.11 8.09
C PRO A 6 -4.40 -6.74 7.12
N TYR A 7 -4.43 -5.52 6.59
CA TYR A 7 -3.40 -5.05 5.65
C TYR A 7 -1.98 -5.14 6.22
N THR A 8 -1.79 -4.82 7.50
CA THR A 8 -0.49 -4.89 8.17
C THR A 8 0.08 -6.30 8.20
N GLU A 9 -0.73 -7.30 8.56
CA GLU A 9 -0.32 -8.71 8.59
C GLU A 9 0.05 -9.21 7.18
N ARG A 10 -0.74 -8.83 6.17
CA ARG A 10 -0.40 -9.14 4.76
C ARG A 10 0.91 -8.47 4.32
N ARG A 11 1.19 -7.26 4.82
CA ARG A 11 2.46 -6.57 4.52
C ARG A 11 3.65 -7.25 5.17
N HIS A 12 3.51 -7.69 6.42
CA HIS A 12 4.52 -8.49 7.11
C HIS A 12 4.87 -9.75 6.31
N GLN A 13 3.86 -10.54 5.94
CA GLN A 13 4.05 -11.76 5.15
C GLN A 13 4.71 -11.48 3.79
N LEU A 14 4.35 -10.37 3.12
CA LEU A 14 4.99 -9.97 1.85
C LEU A 14 6.46 -9.55 2.05
N GLU A 15 6.80 -8.97 3.18
CA GLU A 15 8.19 -8.60 3.52
C GLU A 15 9.03 -9.83 3.85
N GLU A 16 8.45 -10.84 4.50
CA GLU A 16 9.11 -12.12 4.79
C GLU A 16 9.55 -12.88 3.52
N LEU A 17 8.91 -12.62 2.38
CA LEU A 17 9.33 -13.17 1.09
C LEU A 17 10.69 -12.62 0.61
N LYS A 18 11.18 -11.52 1.20
CA LYS A 18 12.48 -10.90 0.91
C LYS A 18 12.72 -10.64 -0.59
N LEU A 19 11.68 -10.16 -1.29
CA LEU A 19 11.75 -9.84 -2.72
C LEU A 19 12.58 -8.57 -2.95
N ALA A 20 13.82 -8.75 -3.39
CA ALA A 20 14.79 -7.69 -3.66
C ALA A 20 15.71 -8.07 -4.85
N GLY A 21 15.11 -8.40 -5.99
CA GLY A 21 15.81 -8.80 -7.21
C GLY A 21 15.61 -7.81 -8.37
N PRO A 22 16.31 -8.01 -9.50
CA PRO A 22 16.24 -7.12 -10.66
C PRO A 22 14.84 -7.06 -11.30
N ASN A 23 14.07 -8.14 -11.15
CA ASN A 23 12.74 -8.28 -11.74
C ASN A 23 11.61 -8.13 -10.71
N TRP A 24 11.91 -8.17 -9.41
CA TRP A 24 10.91 -8.20 -8.34
C TRP A 24 11.40 -7.42 -7.13
N GLN A 25 10.59 -6.48 -6.64
CA GLN A 25 10.87 -5.73 -5.43
C GLN A 25 9.58 -5.55 -4.63
N THR A 26 9.67 -5.62 -3.30
CA THR A 26 8.56 -5.24 -2.42
C THR A 26 8.59 -3.73 -2.17
N PRO A 27 7.59 -2.95 -2.61
CA PRO A 27 7.55 -1.51 -2.35
C PRO A 27 7.37 -1.21 -0.86
N ALA A 28 8.12 -0.23 -0.35
CA ALA A 28 7.92 0.29 0.99
C ALA A 28 6.51 0.87 1.18
N TYR A 29 6.01 0.84 2.42
CA TYR A 29 4.78 1.52 2.84
C TYR A 29 5.02 2.28 4.14
N HIS A 30 4.20 3.27 4.44
CA HIS A 30 4.27 4.03 5.68
C HIS A 30 2.92 3.95 6.41
N ALA A 31 2.98 3.78 7.73
CA ALA A 31 1.82 3.95 8.61
C ALA A 31 1.78 5.42 9.07
N GLY A 32 0.89 6.21 8.50
CA GLY A 32 0.84 7.66 8.72
C GLY A 32 1.48 8.46 7.58
N ASP A 33 1.83 9.72 7.86
CA ASP A 33 2.56 10.62 6.95
C ASP A 33 1.95 10.84 5.55
N GLY A 34 0.63 10.65 5.41
CA GLY A 34 -0.05 10.74 4.11
C GLY A 34 0.19 12.07 3.39
N ALA A 35 0.24 13.19 4.12
CA ALA A 35 0.52 14.50 3.54
C ALA A 35 1.96 14.62 2.99
N ALA A 36 2.94 14.13 3.74
CA ALA A 36 4.34 14.13 3.31
C ALA A 36 4.55 13.21 2.10
N LEU A 37 3.92 12.03 2.10
CA LEU A 37 3.94 11.12 0.96
C LEU A 37 3.29 11.72 -0.28
N LEU A 38 2.17 12.43 -0.14
CA LEU A 38 1.53 13.11 -1.26
C LEU A 38 2.42 14.23 -1.81
N GLN A 39 3.06 15.01 -0.94
CA GLN A 39 4.03 16.02 -1.36
C GLN A 39 5.22 15.39 -2.10
N ALA A 40 5.75 14.27 -1.60
CA ALA A 40 6.82 13.53 -2.27
C ALA A 40 6.36 12.98 -3.63
N ALA A 41 5.12 12.50 -3.74
CA ALA A 41 4.53 12.06 -5.00
C ALA A 41 4.48 13.21 -6.03
N ARG A 42 4.01 14.41 -5.62
CA ARG A 42 4.02 15.62 -6.46
C ARG A 42 5.41 15.99 -6.93
N ALA A 43 6.38 16.04 -6.02
CA ALA A 43 7.75 16.43 -6.32
C ALA A 43 8.43 15.49 -7.32
N ARG A 44 7.96 14.23 -7.40
CA ARG A 44 8.46 13.20 -8.30
C ARG A 44 7.56 12.97 -9.52
N SER A 45 6.59 13.85 -9.77
CA SER A 45 5.61 13.74 -10.85
C SER A 45 4.89 12.38 -10.88
N LEU A 46 4.65 11.79 -9.71
CA LEU A 46 3.86 10.58 -9.57
C LEU A 46 2.35 10.93 -9.57
N PRO A 47 1.46 10.06 -10.09
CA PRO A 47 0.03 10.37 -10.20
C PRO A 47 -0.69 10.60 -8.87
N GLY A 48 -0.14 10.10 -7.76
CA GLY A 48 -0.76 10.18 -6.44
C GLY A 48 -0.32 9.05 -5.52
N VAL A 49 -1.05 8.90 -4.41
CA VAL A 49 -0.83 7.86 -3.41
C VAL A 49 -2.09 7.03 -3.20
N VAL A 50 -1.93 5.74 -2.92
CA VAL A 50 -3.05 4.88 -2.54
C VAL A 50 -3.02 4.70 -1.02
N ALA A 51 -3.97 5.33 -0.35
CA ALA A 51 -4.18 5.15 1.08
C ALA A 51 -4.96 3.86 1.34
N LYS A 52 -4.49 3.04 2.27
CA LYS A 52 -5.11 1.77 2.66
C LYS A 52 -5.37 1.75 4.15
N ARG A 53 -6.58 1.38 4.56
CA ARG A 53 -6.92 1.22 5.97
C ARG A 53 -6.18 0.00 6.55
N LEU A 54 -5.41 0.20 7.62
CA LEU A 54 -4.43 -0.77 8.14
C LEU A 54 -5.07 -2.07 8.67
N ASP A 55 -6.25 -1.97 9.29
CA ASP A 55 -7.01 -3.08 9.84
C ASP A 55 -7.93 -3.77 8.80
N SER A 56 -7.93 -3.33 7.54
CA SER A 56 -8.86 -3.84 6.53
C SER A 56 -8.41 -5.14 5.86
N ALA A 57 -9.34 -6.09 5.79
CA ALA A 57 -9.24 -7.25 4.92
C ALA A 57 -9.30 -6.85 3.43
N TYR A 58 -8.74 -7.69 2.56
CA TYR A 58 -8.82 -7.48 1.11
C TYR A 58 -10.16 -7.96 0.56
N GLN A 59 -10.90 -7.06 -0.09
CA GLN A 59 -12.22 -7.35 -0.65
C GLN A 59 -12.11 -7.67 -2.14
N VAL A 60 -11.99 -8.95 -2.47
CA VAL A 60 -11.84 -9.43 -3.86
C VAL A 60 -13.00 -8.95 -4.74
N GLY A 61 -12.67 -8.35 -5.90
CA GLY A 61 -13.65 -7.88 -6.88
C GLY A 61 -14.43 -6.62 -6.49
N LYS A 62 -14.09 -5.97 -5.36
CA LYS A 62 -14.82 -4.79 -4.87
C LYS A 62 -13.99 -3.51 -4.92
N ARG A 63 -14.65 -2.39 -5.27
CA ARG A 63 -14.14 -1.04 -5.02
C ARG A 63 -14.44 -0.67 -3.57
N SER A 64 -13.50 -0.98 -2.67
CA SER A 64 -13.66 -0.76 -1.24
C SER A 64 -13.37 0.69 -0.83
N ALA A 65 -14.11 1.22 0.14
CA ALA A 65 -13.79 2.49 0.80
C ALA A 65 -12.50 2.44 1.63
N HIS A 66 -11.95 1.25 1.89
CA HIS A 66 -10.69 1.09 2.61
C HIS A 66 -9.46 1.39 1.75
N TRP A 67 -9.62 1.50 0.42
CA TRP A 67 -8.55 1.81 -0.52
C TRP A 67 -8.93 3.07 -1.30
N ILE A 68 -8.25 4.17 -1.02
CA ILE A 68 -8.55 5.47 -1.61
C ILE A 68 -7.33 5.92 -2.42
N LEU A 69 -7.55 6.22 -3.69
CA LEU A 69 -6.57 6.93 -4.50
C LEU A 69 -6.67 8.42 -4.19
N VAL A 70 -5.59 9.00 -3.70
CA VAL A 70 -5.44 10.43 -3.49
C VAL A 70 -4.51 10.96 -4.59
N PRO A 71 -5.04 11.66 -5.60
CA PRO A 71 -4.22 12.20 -6.68
C PRO A 71 -3.26 13.27 -6.17
N ALA A 72 -2.06 13.30 -6.74
CA ALA A 72 -1.03 14.31 -6.49
C ALA A 72 -1.52 15.68 -6.95
#